data_AF-A0A8C5XTD4-F1
#
_entry.id   AF-A0A8C5XTD4-F1
#
_cell.length_a   1.000
_cell.length_b   1.000
_cell.length_c   1.000
_cell.angle_alpha   90.00
_cell.angle_beta   90.00
_cell.angle_gamma   90.00
#
_symmetry.space_group_name_H-M   'P 1'
#
loop_
_entity.id
_entity.type
_entity.pdbx_description
1 polymer ?
#
loop_
_entity_poly.entity_id
_entity_poly.type
_entity_poly.pdbx_seq_one_letter_code
_entity_poly.pdbx_strand_id
1 'polypeptide(L)'
;MSIPFSNTHYRIPQGFGNLLEGLTREILREQPENIPAFAAAYFENLLEKREKTNFDPAEWGSKVDDRFYNNHAFKVWSCEKSLFLLSIKDSFEEEKEKEEFAAVKIQAVFRGHVAREEVKKMKEEKEKE
;
A
#
# COMPACT_ATOMS: atom_id res chain seq x y z
N MET A 1 -12.62 -15.16 -5.43
CA MET A 1 -13.12 -15.40 -4.06
C MET A 1 -12.84 -16.83 -3.59
N SER A 2 -11.63 -17.12 -3.12
CA SER A 2 -11.32 -18.37 -2.41
C SER A 2 -11.36 -18.11 -0.90
N ILE A 3 -12.14 -18.87 -0.14
CA ILE A 3 -12.18 -18.72 1.32
C ILE A 3 -10.84 -19.22 1.90
N PRO A 4 -10.01 -18.38 2.54
CA PRO A 4 -8.64 -18.74 2.91
C PRO A 4 -8.55 -19.89 3.93
N PHE A 5 -9.59 -20.09 4.75
CA PHE A 5 -9.61 -21.05 5.86
C PHE A 5 -10.57 -22.23 5.69
N SER A 6 -11.03 -22.53 4.47
CA SER A 6 -11.79 -23.77 4.25
C SER A 6 -10.86 -24.98 4.19
N ASN A 7 -11.26 -26.09 4.85
CA ASN A 7 -10.59 -27.39 4.83
C ASN A 7 -10.81 -28.16 3.50
N THR A 8 -10.89 -27.43 2.39
CA THR A 8 -11.19 -27.99 1.07
C THR A 8 -9.90 -28.15 0.28
N HIS A 9 -9.64 -29.36 -0.20
CA HIS A 9 -8.45 -29.68 -0.99
C HIS A 9 -8.49 -29.08 -2.41
N TYR A 10 -9.68 -28.90 -2.99
CA TYR A 10 -9.83 -28.31 -4.32
C TYR A 10 -10.11 -26.81 -4.22
N ARG A 11 -9.06 -26.00 -4.34
CA ARG A 11 -9.17 -24.53 -4.36
C ARG A 11 -9.24 -24.01 -5.79
N ILE A 12 -10.04 -22.99 -5.98
CA ILE A 12 -10.13 -22.25 -7.26
C ILE A 12 -8.84 -21.44 -7.44
N PRO A 13 -8.15 -21.53 -8.59
CA PRO A 13 -6.96 -20.71 -8.86
C PRO A 13 -7.27 -19.21 -8.79
N GLN A 14 -6.30 -18.44 -8.29
CA GLN A 14 -6.40 -16.98 -8.26
C GLN A 14 -6.45 -16.42 -9.67
N GLY A 15 -7.24 -15.36 -9.88
CA GLY A 15 -7.40 -14.73 -11.19
C GLY A 15 -8.36 -15.47 -12.13
N PHE A 16 -8.78 -16.70 -11.81
CA PHE A 16 -9.70 -17.47 -12.65
C PHE A 16 -11.05 -16.77 -12.83
N GLY A 17 -11.57 -16.17 -11.76
CA GLY A 17 -12.82 -15.38 -11.83
C GLY A 17 -12.71 -14.21 -12.79
N ASN A 18 -11.58 -13.51 -12.83
CA ASN A 18 -11.36 -12.37 -13.71
C ASN A 18 -11.34 -12.79 -15.19
N LEU A 19 -10.78 -13.96 -15.50
CA LEU A 19 -10.81 -14.51 -16.87
C LEU A 19 -12.24 -14.80 -17.33
N LEU A 20 -13.03 -15.44 -16.46
CA LEU A 20 -14.43 -15.73 -16.77
C LEU A 20 -15.27 -14.47 -16.88
N GLU A 21 -15.05 -13.48 -16.00
CA GLU A 21 -15.73 -12.20 -16.07
C GLU A 21 -15.41 -11.45 -17.37
N GLY A 22 -14.13 -11.42 -17.77
CA GLY A 22 -13.71 -10.82 -19.04
C GLY A 22 -14.39 -11.48 -20.23
N LEU A 23 -14.33 -12.81 -20.31
CA LEU A 23 -14.98 -13.57 -21.38
C LEU A 23 -16.50 -13.33 -21.42
N THR A 24 -17.18 -13.45 -20.29
CA THR A 24 -18.63 -13.30 -20.21
C THR A 24 -19.09 -11.90 -20.57
N ARG A 25 -18.33 -10.85 -20.22
CA ARG A 25 -18.61 -9.47 -20.66
C ARG A 25 -18.53 -9.32 -22.17
N GLU A 26 -17.56 -9.94 -22.84
CA GLU A 26 -17.46 -9.88 -24.30
C GLU A 26 -18.56 -10.73 -24.99
N ILE A 27 -18.91 -11.89 -24.43
CA ILE A 27 -20.05 -12.69 -24.94
C ILE A 27 -21.34 -11.87 -24.87
N LEU A 28 -21.58 -11.16 -23.77
CA LEU A 28 -22.78 -10.34 -23.61
C LEU A 28 -22.82 -9.14 -24.58
N ARG A 29 -21.65 -8.66 -25.02
CA ARG A 29 -21.52 -7.57 -25.99
C ARG A 29 -21.72 -8.03 -27.43
N GLU A 30 -21.01 -9.08 -27.84
CA GLU A 30 -20.99 -9.53 -29.23
C GLU A 30 -22.13 -10.50 -29.56
N GLN A 31 -22.75 -11.11 -28.55
CA GLN A 31 -23.84 -12.09 -28.71
C GLN A 31 -23.54 -13.16 -29.80
N PRO A 32 -22.40 -13.87 -29.71
CA PRO A 32 -22.03 -14.84 -30.74
C PRO A 32 -22.93 -16.08 -30.69
N GLU A 33 -23.21 -16.67 -31.85
CA GLU A 33 -23.97 -17.93 -31.93
C GLU A 33 -23.20 -19.13 -31.36
N ASN A 34 -21.87 -19.16 -31.54
CA ASN A 34 -21.01 -20.27 -31.10
C ASN A 34 -20.06 -19.83 -29.98
N ILE A 35 -20.51 -19.98 -28.74
CA ILE A 35 -19.78 -19.55 -27.53
C ILE A 35 -18.42 -20.28 -27.39
N PRO A 36 -18.31 -21.62 -27.53
CA PRO A 36 -17.02 -22.28 -27.39
C PRO A 36 -15.96 -21.81 -28.40
N ALA A 37 -16.35 -21.63 -29.66
CA ALA A 37 -15.45 -21.13 -30.70
C ALA A 37 -15.00 -19.69 -30.39
N PHE A 38 -15.92 -18.84 -29.95
CA PHE A 38 -15.62 -17.47 -29.52
C PHE A 38 -14.66 -17.45 -28.33
N ALA A 39 -14.90 -18.30 -27.32
CA ALA A 39 -14.06 -18.36 -26.13
C ALA A 39 -12.62 -18.79 -26.45
N ALA A 40 -12.44 -19.75 -27.36
CA ALA A 40 -11.11 -20.16 -27.83
C ALA A 40 -10.36 -18.98 -28.47
N ALA A 41 -10.99 -18.30 -29.43
CA ALA A 41 -10.41 -17.13 -30.09
C ALA A 41 -10.13 -15.98 -29.11
N TYR A 42 -11.01 -15.75 -28.13
CA TYR A 42 -10.81 -14.75 -27.08
C TYR A 42 -9.56 -15.04 -26.24
N PHE A 43 -9.38 -16.28 -25.79
CA PHE A 43 -8.22 -16.65 -24.99
C PHE A 43 -6.92 -16.69 -25.80
N GLU A 44 -6.95 -17.06 -27.08
CA GLU A 44 -5.80 -16.92 -27.99
C GLU A 44 -5.35 -15.45 -28.08
N ASN A 45 -6.28 -14.54 -28.33
CA ASN A 45 -6.01 -13.10 -28.36
C ASN A 45 -5.47 -12.58 -27.02
N LEU A 46 -5.93 -13.13 -25.90
CA LEU A 46 -5.46 -12.76 -24.57
C LEU A 46 -4.02 -13.23 -24.32
N LEU A 47 -3.68 -14.44 -24.77
CA LEU A 47 -2.32 -14.97 -24.69
C LEU A 47 -1.36 -14.14 -25.55
N GLU A 48 -1.73 -13.80 -26.78
CA GLU A 48 -0.90 -12.93 -27.62
C GLU A 48 -0.64 -11.56 -26.97
N LYS A 49 -1.67 -10.95 -26.37
CA LYS A 49 -1.51 -9.68 -25.65
C LYS A 49 -0.56 -9.83 -24.47
N ARG A 50 -0.66 -10.94 -23.73
CA ARG A 50 0.25 -11.25 -22.62
C ARG A 50 1.69 -11.38 -23.11
N GLU A 51 1.94 -12.10 -24.19
CA GLU A 51 3.31 -12.25 -24.73
C GLU A 51 3.89 -10.92 -25.22
N LYS A 52 3.07 -10.08 -25.86
CA LYS A 52 3.49 -8.78 -26.40
C LYS A 52 3.73 -7.72 -25.31
N THR A 53 2.85 -7.65 -24.31
CA THR A 53 2.84 -6.57 -23.30
C THR A 53 3.37 -7.00 -21.94
N ASN A 54 3.58 -8.30 -21.75
CA ASN A 54 3.90 -8.94 -20.47
C ASN A 54 2.91 -8.60 -19.34
N PHE A 55 1.67 -8.22 -19.70
CA PHE A 55 0.60 -7.87 -18.77
C PHE A 55 -0.50 -8.93 -18.81
N ASP A 56 -0.89 -9.44 -17.64
CA ASP A 56 -1.96 -10.42 -17.48
C ASP A 56 -3.12 -9.85 -16.63
N PRO A 57 -4.33 -9.68 -17.19
CA PRO A 57 -5.50 -9.24 -16.44
C PRO A 57 -5.87 -10.15 -15.26
N ALA A 58 -5.62 -11.47 -15.37
CA ALA A 58 -5.90 -12.42 -14.30
C ALA A 58 -4.97 -12.21 -13.10
N GLU A 59 -3.69 -11.99 -13.38
CA GLU A 59 -2.69 -11.70 -12.35
C GLU A 59 -2.98 -10.35 -11.68
N TRP A 60 -3.29 -9.31 -12.46
CA TRP A 60 -3.62 -7.99 -11.90
C TRP A 60 -4.90 -8.04 -11.06
N GLY A 61 -5.95 -8.69 -11.54
CA GLY A 61 -7.21 -8.88 -10.83
C GLY A 61 -7.02 -9.64 -9.51
N SER A 62 -6.22 -10.71 -9.51
CA SER A 62 -5.92 -11.45 -8.28
C SER A 62 -5.16 -10.60 -7.26
N LYS A 63 -4.20 -9.78 -7.69
CA LYS A 63 -3.51 -8.81 -6.80
C LYS A 63 -4.48 -7.78 -6.22
N VAL A 64 -5.51 -7.39 -6.96
CA VAL A 64 -6.55 -6.47 -6.47
C VAL A 64 -7.41 -7.15 -5.41
N ASP A 65 -7.90 -8.36 -5.69
CA ASP A 65 -8.74 -9.13 -4.76
C ASP A 65 -7.99 -9.51 -3.49
N ASP A 66 -6.72 -9.88 -3.60
CA ASP A 66 -5.90 -10.26 -2.45
C ASP A 66 -5.69 -9.09 -1.48
N ARG A 67 -5.64 -7.84 -1.95
CA ARG A 67 -5.62 -6.65 -1.07
C ARG A 67 -6.84 -6.57 -0.16
N PHE A 68 -7.99 -7.08 -0.56
CA PHE A 68 -9.19 -7.05 0.27
C PHE A 68 -9.24 -8.21 1.29
N TYR A 69 -8.61 -9.36 0.99
CA TYR A 69 -8.69 -10.58 1.81
C TYR A 69 -7.45 -10.86 2.65
N ASN A 70 -6.26 -10.69 2.09
CA ASN A 70 -4.99 -10.75 2.79
C ASN A 70 -4.37 -9.36 2.75
N ASN A 71 -4.72 -8.51 3.71
CA ASN A 71 -4.04 -7.23 3.91
C ASN A 71 -2.55 -7.46 4.24
N HIS A 72 -1.74 -7.75 3.22
CA HIS A 72 -0.28 -7.78 3.29
C HIS A 72 0.29 -6.39 3.61
N ALA A 73 -0.54 -5.34 3.61
CA ALA A 73 -0.26 -4.05 4.25
C ALA A 73 0.32 -4.21 5.67
N PHE A 74 -0.01 -5.29 6.38
CA PHE A 74 0.55 -5.60 7.70
C PHE A 74 1.57 -6.76 7.73
N LYS A 75 1.79 -7.49 6.62
CA LYS A 75 2.68 -8.67 6.58
C LYS A 75 4.03 -8.41 5.91
N VAL A 76 4.15 -7.34 5.11
CA VAL A 76 5.41 -6.88 4.50
C VAL A 76 6.42 -6.39 5.56
N TRP A 77 6.01 -6.23 6.82
CA TRP A 77 6.95 -6.02 7.92
C TRP A 77 7.81 -7.27 8.19
N SER A 78 7.28 -8.49 8.02
CA SER A 78 7.86 -9.65 8.72
C SER A 78 8.89 -10.53 7.97
N CYS A 79 9.12 -10.45 6.65
CA CYS A 79 9.95 -11.51 6.01
C CYS A 79 11.06 -11.09 5.01
N GLU A 80 10.98 -9.98 4.28
CA GLU A 80 12.01 -9.71 3.24
C GLU A 80 12.70 -8.34 3.33
N LYS A 81 12.20 -7.43 4.17
CA LYS A 81 12.84 -6.13 4.43
C LYS A 81 13.89 -6.16 5.53
N SER A 82 14.08 -7.26 6.26
CA SER A 82 14.94 -7.28 7.44
C SER A 82 16.42 -7.07 7.15
N LEU A 83 16.92 -7.42 5.95
CA LEU A 83 18.35 -7.30 5.64
C LEU A 83 18.73 -5.98 4.95
N PHE A 84 17.93 -5.48 4.00
CA PHE A 84 18.28 -4.26 3.26
C PHE A 84 17.70 -2.98 3.89
N LEU A 85 16.51 -3.06 4.50
CA LEU A 85 15.88 -1.88 5.10
C LEU A 85 16.47 -1.54 6.48
N LEU A 86 17.10 -2.50 7.17
CA LEU A 86 17.76 -2.27 8.46
C LEU A 86 18.96 -1.33 8.30
N SER A 87 19.81 -1.58 7.29
CA SER A 87 20.97 -0.73 6.99
C SER A 87 20.61 0.71 6.57
N ILE A 88 19.41 0.92 6.00
CA ILE A 88 18.91 2.25 5.62
C ILE A 88 18.11 2.90 6.76
N LYS A 89 17.42 2.12 7.61
CA LYS A 89 16.71 2.65 8.78
C LYS A 89 17.67 3.18 9.83
N ASP A 90 18.77 2.48 10.10
CA ASP A 90 19.74 2.89 11.12
C ASP A 90 20.37 4.26 10.78
N SER A 91 20.52 4.58 9.49
CA SER A 91 21.02 5.88 9.04
C SER A 91 19.96 6.99 9.06
N PHE A 92 18.70 6.69 8.76
CA PHE A 92 17.60 7.67 8.78
C PHE A 92 17.03 7.95 10.18
N GLU A 93 17.09 6.99 11.10
CA GLU A 93 16.65 7.17 12.49
C GLU A 93 17.62 8.08 13.26
N GLU A 94 18.93 7.97 13.04
CA GLU A 94 19.91 8.87 13.65
C GLU A 94 19.74 10.34 13.24
N GLU A 95 19.41 10.64 11.99
CA GLU A 95 19.18 12.03 11.56
C GLU A 95 17.90 12.59 12.18
N LYS A 96 16.84 11.80 12.26
CA LYS A 96 15.60 12.20 12.93
C LYS A 96 15.79 12.47 14.41
N GLU A 97 16.54 11.63 15.12
CA GLU A 97 16.82 11.85 16.54
C GLU A 97 17.60 13.15 16.78
N LYS A 98 18.56 13.48 15.89
CA LYS A 98 19.32 14.74 15.96
C LYS A 98 18.43 15.95 15.68
N GLU A 99 17.54 15.86 14.70
CA GLU A 99 16.55 16.90 14.39
C GLU A 99 15.56 17.10 15.54
N GLU A 100 15.02 16.04 16.10
CA GLU A 100 14.10 16.08 17.24
C GLU A 100 14.76 16.68 18.48
N PHE A 101 16.00 16.28 18.79
CA PHE A 101 16.76 16.85 19.89
C PHE A 101 17.02 18.35 19.71
N ALA A 102 17.38 18.78 18.49
CA ALA A 102 17.56 20.19 18.17
C ALA A 102 16.25 20.98 18.32
N ALA A 103 15.14 20.43 17.84
CA ALA A 103 13.82 21.04 17.95
C ALA A 103 13.40 21.19 19.43
N VAL A 104 13.56 20.16 20.25
CA VAL A 104 13.26 20.19 21.69
C VAL A 104 14.12 21.27 22.38
N LYS A 105 15.40 21.38 22.03
CA LYS A 105 16.30 22.39 22.59
C LYS A 105 15.88 23.82 22.23
N ILE A 106 15.53 24.07 20.97
CA ILE A 106 15.04 25.38 20.52
C ILE A 106 13.74 25.73 21.24
N GLN A 107 12.80 24.78 21.34
CA GLN A 107 11.53 25.00 22.02
C GLN A 107 11.71 25.29 23.51
N ALA A 108 12.58 24.56 24.21
CA ALA A 108 12.86 24.79 25.62
C ALA A 108 13.48 26.17 25.86
N VAL A 109 14.44 26.58 25.03
CA VAL A 109 15.07 27.91 25.10
C VAL A 109 14.04 29.01 24.84
N PHE A 110 13.21 28.86 23.81
CA PHE A 110 12.18 29.84 23.46
C PHE A 110 11.14 29.99 24.57
N ARG A 111 10.60 28.88 25.10
CA ARG A 111 9.67 28.90 26.24
C ARG A 111 10.28 29.60 27.45
N GLY A 112 11.54 29.33 27.75
CA GLY A 112 12.26 30.01 28.81
C GLY A 112 12.45 31.50 28.56
N HIS A 113 12.73 31.90 27.30
CA HIS A 113 12.84 33.31 26.93
C HIS A 113 11.50 34.05 27.13
N VAL A 114 10.39 33.47 26.65
CA VAL A 114 9.05 34.03 26.82
C VAL A 114 8.72 34.24 28.30
N ALA A 115 8.93 33.22 29.14
CA ALA A 115 8.67 33.33 30.59
C ALA A 115 9.52 34.41 31.27
N ARG A 116 10.79 34.56 30.88
CA ARG A 116 11.69 35.60 31.43
C ARG A 116 11.29 37.00 31.00
N GLU A 117 10.86 37.18 29.75
CA GLU A 117 10.34 38.44 29.24
C GLU A 117 9.06 38.86 29.97
N GLU A 118 8.13 37.93 30.22
CA GLU A 118 6.91 38.19 31.00
C GLU A 118 7.23 38.63 32.43
N VAL A 119 8.12 37.90 33.12
CA VAL A 119 8.55 38.28 34.48
C VAL A 119 9.24 39.65 34.50
N LYS A 120 10.03 39.96 33.47
CA LYS A 120 10.70 41.26 33.37
C LYS A 120 9.68 42.39 33.21
N LYS A 121 8.68 42.23 32.34
CA LYS A 121 7.58 43.19 32.20
C LYS A 121 6.80 43.37 33.51
N MET A 122 6.47 42.29 34.21
CA MET A 122 5.79 42.36 35.51
C MET A 122 6.59 43.10 36.59
N LYS A 123 7.93 43.04 36.54
CA LYS A 123 8.79 43.81 37.47
C LYS A 123 8.84 45.28 37.10
N GLU A 124 8.99 45.60 35.81
CA GLU A 124 8.99 46.99 35.33
C GLU A 124 7.64 47.70 35.54
N GLU A 125 6.53 46.96 35.49
CA GLU A 125 5.20 47.49 35.83
C GLU A 125 5.07 47.77 37.34
N LYS A 126 5.61 46.89 38.20
CA LYS A 126 5.59 47.09 39.67
C LYS A 126 6.52 48.19 40.17
N GLU A 127 7.60 48.51 39.45
CA GLU A 127 8.51 49.61 39.81
C GLU A 127 8.00 50.99 39.36
N LYS A 128 6.98 51.03 38.50
CA LYS A 128 6.35 52.27 38.01
C LYS A 128 5.08 52.65 38.77
N GLU A 129 4.65 51.81 39.70
CA GLU A 129 3.54 52.04 40.64
C GLU A 129 4.09 52.47 42.02
#